data_AF-A0A2H1C2E9-F1
#
_entry.id   AF-A0A2H1C2E9-F1
#
_cell.length_a   1.000
_cell.length_b   1.000
_cell.length_c   1.000
_cell.angle_alpha   90.00
_cell.angle_beta   90.00
_cell.angle_gamma   90.00
#
_symmetry.space_group_name_H-M   'P 1'
#
loop_
_entity.id
_entity.type
_entity.pdbx_description
1 polymer ?
#
loop_
_entity_poly.entity_id
_entity_poly.type
_entity_poly.pdbx_seq_one_letter_code
_entity_poly.pdbx_strand_id
1 'polypeptide(L)'
;MLSRISHCLRLISPLSTSSICANILRRPATTHFGFQNVDEEEKQKKVNHVFESVAEKYDLMNDAMSFGIHRLWKDCFVRQIMPTDNLRCLDVAGGTGDIAFRISKFSEPIRTQNNEASQPIRSGPHITLCDINPSMMEVGKSRAEKLGLKNISWVEGNAEKLPFEDNTFDLYTIAFGIRNCTHIDKVLTEANRVLRPYGRFFCLEFSRVTNPVLRM
;
A
#
# COMPACT_ATOMS: atom_id res chain seq x y z
N MET A 1 -36.00 -18.64 -42.77
CA MET A 1 -36.51 -19.41 -43.93
C MET A 1 -36.16 -18.58 -45.16
N LEU A 2 -35.33 -19.13 -46.09
CA LEU A 2 -34.88 -18.56 -47.39
C LEU A 2 -33.84 -17.41 -47.29
N SER A 3 -32.55 -17.49 -47.64
CA SER A 3 -31.71 -18.26 -48.60
C SER A 3 -31.72 -17.79 -50.07
N ARG A 4 -30.55 -17.25 -50.49
CA ARG A 4 -29.95 -17.14 -51.86
C ARG A 4 -30.50 -16.00 -52.76
N ILE A 5 -29.74 -15.28 -53.60
CA ILE A 5 -28.70 -15.61 -54.62
C ILE A 5 -27.89 -14.29 -54.88
N SER A 6 -26.55 -14.22 -54.76
CA SER A 6 -25.52 -14.24 -55.86
C SER A 6 -25.69 -13.11 -56.92
N HIS A 7 -24.70 -12.37 -57.42
CA HIS A 7 -23.31 -12.67 -57.78
C HIS A 7 -22.67 -11.35 -58.27
N CYS A 8 -21.42 -11.03 -57.92
CA CYS A 8 -20.50 -10.35 -58.85
C CYS A 8 -19.04 -10.55 -58.38
N LEU A 9 -18.40 -11.56 -58.97
CA LEU A 9 -16.98 -11.87 -58.86
C LEU A 9 -16.41 -11.84 -60.28
N ARG A 10 -15.50 -10.91 -60.57
CA ARG A 10 -14.39 -11.08 -61.53
C ARG A 10 -13.21 -10.29 -60.95
N LEU A 11 -12.19 -10.96 -60.41
CA LEU A 11 -11.08 -11.65 -61.09
C LEU A 11 -10.16 -10.68 -61.83
N ILE A 12 -9.11 -10.22 -61.14
CA ILE A 12 -7.77 -10.08 -61.69
C ILE A 12 -6.78 -10.61 -60.63
N SER A 13 -6.11 -11.71 -60.97
CA SER A 13 -4.94 -12.29 -60.31
C SER A 13 -3.68 -11.95 -61.13
N PRO A 14 -2.48 -12.45 -60.78
CA PRO A 14 -1.65 -12.10 -59.64
C PRO A 14 -0.28 -11.54 -60.12
N LEU A 15 0.36 -10.68 -59.32
CA LEU A 15 1.80 -10.44 -59.47
C LEU A 15 2.49 -10.84 -58.17
N SER A 16 3.23 -11.94 -58.27
CA SER A 16 4.14 -12.39 -57.25
C SER A 16 5.34 -11.45 -57.21
N THR A 17 5.69 -10.96 -56.03
CA THR A 17 7.10 -10.85 -55.63
C THR A 17 7.16 -10.88 -54.11
N SER A 18 8.05 -11.74 -53.65
CA SER A 18 8.28 -12.20 -52.30
C SER A 18 8.76 -11.11 -51.34
N SER A 19 8.71 -11.46 -50.05
CA SER A 19 9.35 -10.77 -48.91
C SER A 19 8.68 -9.49 -48.42
N ILE A 20 7.65 -9.63 -47.58
CA ILE A 20 7.57 -9.08 -46.21
C ILE A 20 6.54 -9.96 -45.47
N CYS A 21 6.92 -11.22 -45.21
CA CYS A 21 6.27 -12.00 -44.17
C CYS A 21 6.81 -11.53 -42.81
N ALA A 22 5.91 -11.49 -41.82
CA ALA A 22 6.24 -11.64 -40.41
C ALA A 22 7.15 -10.57 -39.76
N ASN A 23 6.58 -9.41 -39.43
CA ASN A 23 7.07 -8.60 -38.31
C ASN A 23 6.03 -8.39 -37.18
N ILE A 24 4.94 -9.16 -37.20
CA ILE A 24 4.05 -9.35 -36.03
C ILE A 24 4.55 -10.57 -35.24
N LEU A 25 5.77 -10.49 -34.72
CA LEU A 25 6.28 -11.47 -33.76
C LEU A 25 7.00 -10.71 -32.63
N ARG A 26 6.39 -10.80 -31.44
CA ARG A 26 6.98 -10.72 -30.10
C ARG A 26 8.27 -9.90 -29.99
N ARG A 27 8.17 -8.71 -29.38
CA ARG A 27 9.29 -8.25 -28.54
C ARG A 27 9.30 -9.12 -27.28
N PRO A 28 10.34 -9.95 -27.01
CA PRO A 28 10.64 -10.26 -25.62
C PRO A 28 11.07 -8.96 -24.96
N ALA A 29 10.36 -8.55 -23.91
CA ALA A 29 10.87 -7.52 -23.01
C ALA A 29 12.07 -8.12 -22.27
N THR A 30 13.28 -7.85 -22.76
CA THR A 30 14.50 -8.20 -22.04
C THR A 30 14.80 -7.11 -21.02
N THR A 31 15.05 -7.53 -19.78
CA THR A 31 15.62 -6.70 -18.72
C THR A 31 16.82 -7.46 -18.17
N HIS A 32 17.94 -6.76 -18.00
CA HIS A 32 19.10 -7.30 -17.29
C HIS A 32 19.01 -6.86 -15.83
N PHE A 33 18.94 -7.82 -14.93
CA PHE A 33 19.11 -7.60 -13.50
C PHE A 33 20.42 -8.27 -13.06
N GLY A 34 21.23 -7.54 -12.29
CA GLY A 34 22.62 -7.88 -11.99
C GLY A 34 22.85 -9.33 -11.60
N PHE A 35 23.79 -9.98 -12.27
CA PHE A 35 24.25 -11.32 -11.91
C PHE A 35 25.55 -11.17 -11.12
N GLN A 36 25.45 -11.29 -9.80
CA GLN A 36 26.60 -11.55 -8.95
C GLN A 36 26.27 -12.80 -8.14
N ASN A 37 27.12 -13.82 -8.25
CA ASN A 37 27.00 -15.00 -7.41
C ASN A 37 27.49 -14.63 -6.00
N VAL A 38 26.62 -14.82 -5.02
CA VAL A 38 26.88 -14.52 -3.62
C VAL A 38 26.45 -15.72 -2.79
N ASP A 39 27.23 -15.99 -1.75
CA ASP A 39 26.94 -17.05 -0.78
C ASP A 39 25.52 -16.86 -0.17
N GLU A 40 24.78 -17.94 0.12
CA GLU A 40 23.37 -17.87 0.52
C GLU A 40 23.17 -17.03 1.80
N GLU A 41 24.10 -17.12 2.75
CA GLU A 41 24.07 -16.34 3.99
C GLU A 41 24.38 -14.84 3.75
N GLU A 42 25.24 -14.53 2.78
CA GLU A 42 25.52 -13.15 2.37
C GLU A 42 24.42 -12.55 1.51
N LYS A 43 23.75 -13.39 0.71
CA LYS A 43 22.66 -13.00 -0.18
C LYS A 43 21.51 -12.44 0.64
N GLN A 44 21.12 -13.08 1.74
CA GLN A 44 20.00 -12.58 2.55
C GLN A 44 20.32 -11.23 3.20
N LYS A 45 21.54 -11.02 3.70
CA LYS A 45 21.97 -9.72 4.25
C LYS A 45 22.08 -8.63 3.17
N LYS A 46 22.66 -8.93 2.00
CA LYS A 46 22.76 -7.99 0.88
C LYS A 46 21.41 -7.67 0.28
N VAL A 47 20.51 -8.66 0.18
CA VAL A 47 19.14 -8.48 -0.29
C VAL A 47 18.36 -7.64 0.70
N ASN A 48 18.46 -7.88 2.00
CA ASN A 48 17.88 -7.00 3.03
C ASN A 48 18.45 -5.58 2.95
N HIS A 49 19.76 -5.41 2.74
CA HIS A 49 20.37 -4.08 2.61
C HIS A 49 19.98 -3.36 1.31
N VAL A 50 19.85 -4.09 0.20
CA VAL A 50 19.32 -3.54 -1.06
C VAL A 50 17.85 -3.18 -0.89
N PHE A 51 17.05 -4.00 -0.20
CA PHE A 51 15.66 -3.70 0.08
C PHE A 51 15.49 -2.54 1.05
N GLU A 52 16.29 -2.46 2.12
CA GLU A 52 16.33 -1.32 3.04
C GLU A 52 16.72 -0.05 2.29
N SER A 53 17.79 -0.09 1.50
CA SER A 53 18.24 1.09 0.74
C SER A 53 17.28 1.48 -0.37
N VAL A 54 16.56 0.53 -0.99
CA VAL A 54 15.51 0.82 -1.97
C VAL A 54 14.28 1.38 -1.25
N ALA A 55 13.84 0.81 -0.13
CA ALA A 55 12.73 1.32 0.67
C ALA A 55 13.02 2.72 1.21
N GLU A 56 14.20 2.95 1.79
CA GLU A 56 14.65 4.26 2.25
C GLU A 56 14.73 5.26 1.10
N LYS A 57 15.22 4.86 -0.08
CA LYS A 57 15.27 5.76 -1.25
C LYS A 57 13.89 6.02 -1.85
N TYR A 58 12.97 5.05 -1.83
CA TYR A 58 11.60 5.19 -2.32
C TYR A 58 10.76 6.05 -1.37
N ASP A 59 10.88 5.83 -0.06
CA ASP A 59 10.32 6.68 0.98
C ASP A 59 10.91 8.10 0.86
N LEU A 60 12.23 8.24 0.69
CA LEU A 60 12.88 9.54 0.54
C LEU A 60 12.45 10.27 -0.75
N MET A 61 12.26 9.57 -1.88
CA MET A 61 11.74 10.17 -3.12
C MET A 61 10.27 10.57 -2.99
N ASN A 62 9.42 9.77 -2.34
CA ASN A 62 8.04 10.14 -2.02
C ASN A 62 7.98 11.30 -0.99
N ASP A 63 8.88 11.33 -0.02
CA ASP A 63 9.01 12.35 1.02
C ASP A 63 9.55 13.68 0.45
N ALA A 64 10.45 13.62 -0.53
CA ALA A 64 11.01 14.77 -1.22
C ALA A 64 9.97 15.50 -2.10
N MET A 65 9.02 14.77 -2.71
CA MET A 65 7.93 15.35 -3.50
C MET A 65 6.98 16.24 -2.68
N SER A 66 7.02 16.16 -1.34
CA SER A 66 6.16 16.96 -0.45
C SER A 66 6.93 17.91 0.47
N PHE A 67 8.24 18.13 0.23
CA PHE A 67 9.09 19.04 1.02
C PHE A 67 8.96 18.85 2.56
N GLY A 68 8.72 17.62 3.04
CA GLY A 68 8.55 17.33 4.46
C GLY A 68 7.18 17.67 5.07
N ILE A 69 6.27 18.32 4.32
CA ILE A 69 4.92 18.69 4.78
C ILE A 69 4.05 17.44 5.02
N HIS A 70 4.32 16.34 4.32
CA HIS A 70 3.63 15.06 4.52
C HIS A 70 3.67 14.58 5.98
N ARG A 71 4.71 14.94 6.77
CA ARG A 71 4.77 14.59 8.21
C ARG A 71 3.66 15.28 8.99
N LEU A 72 3.45 16.57 8.72
CA LEU A 72 2.37 17.36 9.31
C LEU A 72 0.99 16.86 8.87
N TRP A 73 0.85 16.44 7.60
CA TRP A 73 -0.38 15.83 7.13
C TRP A 73 -0.67 14.50 7.80
N LYS A 74 0.33 13.62 7.97
CA LYS A 74 0.20 12.37 8.71
C LYS A 74 -0.18 12.62 10.19
N ASP A 75 0.40 13.64 10.82
CA ASP A 75 0.02 14.03 12.18
C ASP A 75 -1.40 14.60 12.27
N CYS A 76 -1.79 15.45 11.32
CA CYS A 76 -3.15 15.97 11.23
C CYS A 76 -4.16 14.83 10.99
N PHE A 77 -3.82 13.89 10.11
CA PHE A 77 -4.63 12.72 9.80
C PHE A 77 -4.90 11.87 11.04
N VAL A 78 -3.87 11.54 11.81
CA VAL A 78 -4.05 10.79 13.06
C VAL A 78 -4.86 11.58 14.11
N ARG A 79 -4.69 12.89 14.18
CA ARG A 79 -5.53 13.74 15.04
C ARG A 79 -7.00 13.72 14.62
N GLN A 80 -7.30 13.68 13.32
CA GLN A 80 -8.68 13.58 12.83
C GLN A 80 -9.30 12.20 13.10
N ILE A 81 -8.50 11.14 13.08
CA ILE A 81 -8.94 9.80 13.45
C ILE A 81 -9.45 9.77 14.90
N MET A 82 -8.79 10.51 15.80
CA MET A 82 -9.02 10.45 17.25
C MET A 82 -9.15 9.00 17.74
N PRO A 83 -8.08 8.20 17.64
CA PRO A 83 -8.13 6.81 18.05
C PRO A 83 -8.39 6.75 19.57
N THR A 84 -9.36 5.94 19.96
CA THR A 84 -9.67 5.64 21.35
C THR A 84 -9.00 4.33 21.77
N ASP A 85 -8.98 4.07 23.07
CA ASP A 85 -8.49 2.80 23.60
C ASP A 85 -9.33 1.62 23.09
N ASN A 86 -8.72 0.43 23.06
CA ASN A 86 -9.35 -0.84 22.67
C ASN A 86 -9.90 -0.92 21.23
N LEU A 87 -9.56 0.00 20.32
CA LEU A 87 -9.93 -0.11 18.91
C LEU A 87 -9.11 -1.19 18.20
N ARG A 88 -9.77 -1.93 17.29
CA ARG A 88 -9.10 -2.76 16.28
C ARG A 88 -8.90 -1.94 15.01
N CYS A 89 -7.67 -1.52 14.78
CA CYS A 89 -7.29 -0.69 13.64
C CYS A 89 -6.65 -1.56 12.56
N LEU A 90 -7.04 -1.39 11.31
CA LEU A 90 -6.39 -1.96 10.14
C LEU A 90 -5.73 -0.83 9.34
N ASP A 91 -4.43 -0.89 9.15
CA ASP A 91 -3.66 0.02 8.30
C ASP A 91 -3.19 -0.72 7.05
N VAL A 92 -3.75 -0.35 5.90
CA VAL A 92 -3.51 -1.02 4.61
C VAL A 92 -2.53 -0.22 3.76
N ALA A 93 -1.65 -0.94 3.06
CA ALA A 93 -0.50 -0.37 2.33
C ALA A 93 0.43 0.43 3.25
N GLY A 94 0.51 0.01 4.52
CA GLY A 94 1.24 0.69 5.57
C GLY A 94 2.57 0.03 5.94
N GLY A 95 3.19 -0.76 5.06
CA GLY A 95 4.28 -1.68 5.40
C GLY A 95 5.42 -1.11 6.24
N THR A 96 5.75 0.17 6.14
CA THR A 96 6.80 0.81 6.97
C THR A 96 6.33 1.27 8.37
N GLY A 97 5.03 1.20 8.63
CA GLY A 97 4.38 1.43 9.91
C GLY A 97 4.12 2.89 10.27
N ASP A 98 4.29 3.84 9.34
CA ASP A 98 4.25 5.28 9.64
C ASP A 98 2.95 5.76 10.30
N ILE A 99 1.78 5.34 9.78
CA ILE A 99 0.47 5.72 10.35
C ILE A 99 0.22 4.93 11.63
N ALA A 100 0.43 3.62 11.60
CA ALA A 100 0.31 2.75 12.76
C ALA A 100 1.10 3.24 13.99
N PHE A 101 2.37 3.64 13.81
CA PHE A 101 3.20 4.13 14.91
C PHE A 101 2.69 5.45 15.46
N ARG A 102 2.16 6.34 14.59
CA ARG A 102 1.54 7.59 15.03
C ARG A 102 0.24 7.34 15.80
N ILE A 103 -0.59 6.40 15.36
CA ILE A 103 -1.82 6.00 16.08
C ILE A 103 -1.46 5.44 17.46
N SER A 104 -0.45 4.56 17.53
CA SER A 104 0.00 3.97 18.80
C SER A 104 0.49 5.05 19.75
N LYS A 105 1.38 5.94 19.28
CA LYS A 105 1.91 7.06 20.06
C LYS A 105 0.83 8.05 20.52
N PHE A 106 -0.15 8.36 19.67
CA PHE A 106 -1.25 9.26 20.03
C PHE A 106 -2.12 8.69 21.17
N SER A 107 -2.22 7.36 21.23
CA SER A 107 -3.04 6.65 22.21
C SER A 107 -2.27 6.32 23.50
N GLU A 108 -0.99 6.67 23.61
CA GLU A 108 -0.24 6.47 24.84
C GLU A 108 -0.82 7.37 25.95
N PRO A 109 -1.06 6.84 27.17
CA PRO A 109 -1.50 7.64 28.29
C PRO A 109 -0.51 8.78 28.56
N ILE A 110 -1.00 10.00 28.73
CA ILE A 110 -0.19 11.11 29.23
C ILE A 110 0.28 10.72 30.63
N ARG A 111 1.54 10.31 30.77
CA ARG A 111 2.14 10.05 32.09
C ARG A 111 2.29 11.39 32.81
N THR A 112 1.26 11.79 33.55
CA THR A 112 1.39 12.88 34.53
C THR A 112 2.38 12.43 35.60
N GLN A 113 3.45 13.17 35.81
CA GLN A 113 4.54 12.82 36.73
C GLN A 113 4.14 12.71 38.22
N ASN A 114 2.86 12.92 38.56
CA ASN A 114 2.43 13.19 39.93
C ASN A 114 1.40 12.22 40.54
N ASN A 115 1.24 10.98 40.08
CA ASN A 115 0.36 10.06 40.82
C ASN A 115 0.90 8.63 40.93
N GLU A 116 1.08 8.24 42.18
CA GLU A 116 1.35 6.90 42.65
C GLU A 116 0.26 5.92 42.22
N ALA A 117 0.71 4.71 41.84
CA ALA A 117 0.00 3.44 41.98
C ALA A 117 -1.53 3.46 41.83
N SER A 118 -2.05 3.61 40.61
CA SER A 118 -3.45 3.31 40.29
C SER A 118 -3.62 3.00 38.80
N GLN A 119 -3.38 1.73 38.47
CA GLN A 119 -3.97 0.97 37.36
C GLN A 119 -3.83 1.51 35.90
N PRO A 120 -2.92 0.96 35.07
CA PRO A 120 -2.99 1.16 33.63
C PRO A 120 -4.10 0.27 33.04
N ILE A 121 -5.38 0.61 33.21
CA ILE A 121 -6.53 -0.10 32.60
C ILE A 121 -6.87 0.51 31.22
N ARG A 122 -5.86 0.89 30.45
CA ARG A 122 -6.05 1.30 29.05
C ARG A 122 -5.05 0.56 28.19
N SER A 123 -5.50 -0.56 27.64
CA SER A 123 -4.81 -1.21 26.53
C SER A 123 -5.02 -0.32 25.31
N GLY A 124 -3.92 0.24 24.79
CA GLY A 124 -3.96 1.03 23.56
C GLY A 124 -4.57 0.24 22.39
N PRO A 125 -4.88 0.90 21.27
CA PRO A 125 -5.49 0.24 20.12
C PRO A 125 -4.62 -0.92 19.63
N HIS A 126 -5.25 -2.01 19.19
CA HIS A 126 -4.57 -3.10 18.52
C HIS A 126 -4.53 -2.79 17.02
N ILE A 127 -3.32 -2.68 16.46
CA ILE A 127 -3.12 -2.24 15.09
C ILE A 127 -2.66 -3.43 14.24
N THR A 128 -3.41 -3.77 13.21
CA THR A 128 -3.02 -4.73 12.18
C THR A 128 -2.52 -3.96 10.97
N LEU A 129 -1.27 -4.20 10.59
CA LEU A 129 -0.65 -3.68 9.38
C LEU A 129 -0.75 -4.70 8.27
N CYS A 130 -1.32 -4.29 7.12
CA CYS A 130 -1.45 -5.12 5.94
C CYS A 130 -0.76 -4.48 4.73
N ASP A 131 0.18 -5.21 4.13
CA ASP A 131 0.88 -4.76 2.92
C ASP A 131 1.13 -5.96 1.99
N ILE A 132 1.22 -5.71 0.69
CA ILE A 132 1.54 -6.72 -0.32
C ILE A 132 3.07 -6.92 -0.44
N ASN A 133 3.86 -5.98 0.06
CA ASN A 133 5.31 -5.98 -0.07
C ASN A 133 5.98 -6.44 1.25
N PRO A 134 6.48 -7.69 1.32
CA PRO A 134 7.12 -8.20 2.52
C PRO A 134 8.39 -7.42 2.89
N SER A 135 9.13 -6.88 1.92
CA SER A 135 10.33 -6.07 2.18
C SER A 135 10.01 -4.79 2.95
N MET A 136 8.89 -4.13 2.64
CA MET A 136 8.46 -2.94 3.38
C MET A 136 8.05 -3.31 4.81
N MET A 137 7.37 -4.45 4.98
CA MET A 137 6.97 -4.96 6.29
C MET A 137 8.17 -5.30 7.17
N GLU A 138 9.27 -5.83 6.64
CA GLU A 138 10.49 -6.08 7.41
C GLU A 138 11.11 -4.79 7.95
N VAL A 139 11.13 -3.73 7.14
CA VAL A 139 11.54 -2.39 7.59
C VAL A 139 10.63 -1.89 8.71
N GLY A 140 9.32 -2.03 8.55
CA GLY A 140 8.32 -1.68 9.57
C GLY A 140 8.52 -2.46 10.88
N LYS A 141 8.70 -3.78 10.81
CA LYS A 141 8.95 -4.63 11.98
C LYS A 141 10.21 -4.20 12.73
N SER A 142 11.33 -3.97 12.03
CA SER A 142 12.57 -3.48 12.64
C SER A 142 12.38 -2.13 13.35
N ARG A 143 11.60 -1.20 12.75
CA ARG A 143 11.26 0.08 13.37
C ARG A 143 10.38 -0.10 14.62
N ALA A 144 9.38 -0.98 14.55
CA ALA A 144 8.49 -1.27 15.68
C ALA A 144 9.23 -1.88 16.87
N GLU A 145 10.19 -2.79 16.61
CA GLU A 145 11.05 -3.38 17.63
C GLU A 145 11.91 -2.32 18.32
N LYS A 146 12.55 -1.42 17.56
CA LYS A 146 13.34 -0.30 18.11
C LYS A 146 12.51 0.64 18.96
N LEU A 147 11.24 0.81 18.64
CA LEU A 147 10.28 1.64 19.40
C LEU A 147 9.61 0.88 20.56
N GLY A 148 9.85 -0.43 20.70
CA GLY A 148 9.25 -1.26 21.74
C GLY A 148 7.73 -1.44 21.60
N LEU A 149 7.18 -1.29 20.39
CA LEU A 149 5.74 -1.40 20.13
C LEU A 149 5.33 -2.88 20.07
N LYS A 150 4.42 -3.29 20.97
CA LYS A 150 4.00 -4.70 21.11
C LYS A 150 2.56 -4.96 20.65
N ASN A 151 1.78 -3.92 20.42
CA ASN A 151 0.36 -3.97 20.04
C ASN A 151 0.13 -3.93 18.52
N ILE A 152 1.12 -4.39 17.74
CA ILE A 152 1.10 -4.37 16.27
C ILE A 152 1.19 -5.78 15.72
N SER A 153 0.25 -6.15 14.87
CA SER A 153 0.26 -7.39 14.08
C SER A 153 0.54 -7.07 12.63
N TRP A 154 1.26 -7.97 11.96
CA TRP A 154 1.74 -7.78 10.58
C TRP A 154 1.18 -8.90 9.71
N VAL A 155 0.50 -8.55 8.62
CA VAL A 155 -0.15 -9.51 7.72
C VAL A 155 0.17 -9.17 6.27
N GLU A 156 0.79 -10.09 5.55
CA GLU A 156 0.96 -9.93 4.11
C GLU A 156 -0.39 -10.13 3.41
N GLY A 157 -0.79 -9.18 2.57
CA GLY A 157 -2.10 -9.24 1.92
C GLY A 157 -2.31 -8.21 0.82
N ASN A 158 -3.18 -8.55 -0.13
CA ASN A 158 -3.59 -7.65 -1.20
C ASN A 158 -4.78 -6.80 -0.73
N ALA A 159 -4.67 -5.48 -0.85
CA ALA A 159 -5.74 -4.53 -0.51
C ALA A 159 -7.05 -4.78 -1.28
N GLU A 160 -6.99 -5.37 -2.48
CA GLU A 160 -8.16 -5.72 -3.31
C GLU A 160 -8.82 -7.05 -2.88
N LYS A 161 -8.18 -7.82 -2.00
CA LYS A 161 -8.68 -9.09 -1.46
C LYS A 161 -8.00 -9.36 -0.11
N LEU A 162 -8.53 -8.74 0.93
CA LEU A 162 -7.94 -8.75 2.26
C LEU A 162 -8.13 -10.13 2.93
N PRO A 163 -7.09 -10.67 3.59
CA PRO A 163 -7.13 -11.95 4.28
C PRO A 163 -7.76 -11.82 5.68
N PHE A 164 -8.89 -11.11 5.79
CA PHE A 164 -9.60 -10.86 7.04
C PHE A 164 -11.08 -11.21 6.91
N GLU A 165 -11.67 -11.61 8.03
CA GLU A 165 -13.10 -11.85 8.15
C GLU A 165 -13.90 -10.54 8.04
N ASP A 166 -15.17 -10.66 7.67
CA ASP A 166 -16.11 -9.55 7.64
C ASP A 166 -16.28 -8.93 9.03
N ASN A 167 -16.58 -7.62 9.11
CA ASN A 167 -16.92 -6.94 10.36
C ASN A 167 -15.89 -7.14 11.50
N THR A 168 -14.60 -7.10 11.15
CA THR A 168 -13.50 -7.37 12.08
C THR A 168 -12.98 -6.10 12.76
N PHE A 169 -12.86 -5.01 12.01
CA PHE A 169 -12.14 -3.81 12.43
C PHE A 169 -13.08 -2.64 12.72
N ASP A 170 -12.67 -1.78 13.66
CA ASP A 170 -13.39 -0.56 14.03
C ASP A 170 -12.87 0.66 13.23
N LEU A 171 -11.63 0.60 12.78
CA LEU A 171 -10.96 1.65 12.01
C LEU A 171 -10.19 1.04 10.83
N TYR A 172 -10.35 1.61 9.65
CA TYR A 172 -9.54 1.33 8.46
C TYR A 172 -8.79 2.59 8.05
N THR A 173 -7.47 2.49 7.90
CA THR A 173 -6.61 3.55 7.37
C THR A 173 -5.89 3.08 6.12
N ILE A 174 -5.75 3.99 5.15
CA ILE A 174 -4.85 3.83 4.01
C ILE A 174 -4.27 5.20 3.68
N ALA A 175 -2.94 5.31 3.67
CA ALA A 175 -2.24 6.58 3.45
C ALA A 175 -1.24 6.45 2.31
N PHE A 176 -1.43 7.25 1.26
CA PHE A 176 -0.59 7.32 0.06
C PHE A 176 -0.39 5.97 -0.65
N GLY A 177 -1.27 4.99 -0.42
CA GLY A 177 -1.19 3.65 -1.00
C GLY A 177 -2.29 3.36 -2.03
N ILE A 178 -3.48 3.93 -1.85
CA ILE A 178 -4.67 3.52 -2.62
C ILE A 178 -4.53 3.80 -4.12
N ARG A 179 -3.78 4.84 -4.51
CA ARG A 179 -3.52 5.16 -5.92
C ARG A 179 -2.70 4.09 -6.67
N ASN A 180 -1.98 3.23 -5.93
CA ASN A 180 -1.14 2.17 -6.50
C ASN A 180 -1.90 0.85 -6.67
N CYS A 181 -3.14 0.77 -6.15
CA CYS A 181 -4.00 -0.39 -6.35
C CYS A 181 -4.55 -0.39 -7.78
N THR A 182 -4.73 -1.58 -8.36
CA THR A 182 -5.22 -1.73 -9.73
C THR A 182 -6.71 -1.40 -9.82
N HIS A 183 -7.48 -1.83 -8.82
CA HIS A 183 -8.93 -1.64 -8.75
C HIS A 183 -9.33 -0.98 -7.43
N ILE A 184 -9.40 0.35 -7.43
CA ILE A 184 -9.76 1.14 -6.23
C ILE A 184 -11.17 0.76 -5.73
N ASP A 185 -12.10 0.45 -6.63
CA ASP A 185 -13.44 -0.02 -6.31
C ASP A 185 -13.43 -1.31 -5.46
N LYS A 186 -12.53 -2.25 -5.76
CA LYS A 186 -12.36 -3.47 -4.96
C LYS A 186 -11.76 -3.17 -3.60
N VAL A 187 -10.79 -2.25 -3.52
CA VAL A 187 -10.22 -1.81 -2.22
C VAL A 187 -11.30 -1.20 -1.34
N LEU A 188 -12.16 -0.34 -1.89
CA LEU A 188 -13.27 0.26 -1.14
C LEU A 188 -14.33 -0.77 -0.73
N THR A 189 -14.60 -1.76 -1.59
CA THR A 189 -15.49 -2.88 -1.28
C THR A 189 -14.93 -3.73 -0.12
N GLU A 190 -13.64 -4.07 -0.17
CA GLU A 190 -12.96 -4.81 0.88
C GLU A 190 -12.89 -4.00 2.19
N ALA A 191 -12.61 -2.70 2.10
CA ALA A 191 -12.63 -1.82 3.26
C ALA A 191 -14.01 -1.81 3.94
N ASN A 192 -15.09 -1.74 3.15
CA ASN A 192 -16.46 -1.83 3.68
C ASN A 192 -16.74 -3.20 4.31
N ARG A 193 -16.32 -4.30 3.67
CA ARG A 193 -16.54 -5.67 4.15
C ARG A 193 -15.87 -5.93 5.50
N VAL A 194 -14.60 -5.53 5.66
CA VAL A 194 -13.83 -5.83 6.89
C VAL A 194 -14.15 -4.87 8.04
N LEU A 195 -14.74 -3.72 7.76
CA LEU A 195 -15.21 -2.78 8.79
C LEU A 195 -16.50 -3.31 9.43
N ARG A 196 -16.58 -3.18 10.76
CA ARG A 196 -17.81 -3.39 11.52
C ARG A 196 -18.88 -2.37 11.12
N PRO A 197 -20.17 -2.60 11.45
CA PRO A 197 -21.16 -1.54 11.41
C PRO A 197 -20.67 -0.34 12.23
N TYR A 198 -20.77 0.87 11.66
CA TYR A 198 -20.23 2.13 12.22
C TYR A 198 -18.70 2.22 12.28
N GLY A 199 -17.98 1.25 11.71
CA GLY A 199 -16.54 1.32 11.48
C GLY A 199 -16.19 2.51 10.59
N ARG A 200 -15.04 3.11 10.85
CA ARG A 200 -14.63 4.35 10.18
C ARG A 200 -13.54 4.06 9.14
N PHE A 201 -13.74 4.58 7.94
CA PHE A 201 -12.74 4.55 6.87
C PHE A 201 -12.05 5.91 6.77
N PHE A 202 -10.72 5.92 6.80
CA PHE A 202 -9.91 7.11 6.63
C PHE A 202 -8.88 6.88 5.51
N CYS A 203 -8.89 7.77 4.52
CA CYS A 203 -7.96 7.74 3.40
C CYS A 203 -7.20 9.06 3.34
N LEU A 204 -5.87 8.99 3.33
CA LEU A 204 -5.00 10.13 3.05
C LEU A 204 -4.35 9.90 1.69
N GLU A 205 -4.66 10.75 0.71
CA GLU A 205 -4.09 10.62 -0.64
C GLU A 205 -3.91 12.00 -1.28
N PHE A 206 -3.03 12.09 -2.27
CA PHE A 206 -2.91 13.29 -3.07
C PHE A 206 -4.19 13.56 -3.86
N SER A 207 -4.65 14.80 -3.84
CA SER A 207 -5.82 15.24 -4.59
C SER A 207 -5.47 16.39 -5.52
N ARG A 208 -6.37 16.67 -6.47
CA ARG A 208 -6.19 17.76 -7.43
C ARG A 208 -6.28 19.11 -6.70
N VAL A 209 -5.29 19.96 -6.90
CA VAL A 209 -5.32 21.33 -6.39
C VAL A 209 -6.45 22.10 -7.07
N THR A 210 -7.33 22.67 -6.26
CA THR A 210 -8.49 23.45 -6.71
C THR A 210 -8.14 24.91 -6.99
N ASN A 211 -7.07 25.44 -6.38
CA ASN A 211 -6.60 26.80 -6.60
C ASN A 211 -5.97 26.95 -8.01
N PRO A 212 -6.52 27.81 -8.89
CA PRO A 212 -5.99 28.02 -10.24
C PRO A 212 -4.54 28.48 -10.29
N VAL A 213 -4.06 29.20 -9.27
CA VAL A 213 -2.69 29.75 -9.21
C VAL A 213 -1.66 28.65 -8.93
N LEU A 214 -2.05 27.61 -8.21
CA LEU A 214 -1.20 26.47 -7.85
C LEU A 214 -1.37 25.28 -8.82
N ARG A 215 -2.14 25.47 -9.91
CA ARG A 215 -2.32 24.48 -10.98
C ARG A 215 -1.28 24.59 -12.11
N MET A 216 -0.31 25.49 -12.00
CA MET A 216 0.77 25.66 -12.98
C MET A 216 1.65 24.42 -13.11
#